data_AF-A0A920G6U1-F1
#
_entry.id   AF-A0A920G6U1-F1
#
_cell.length_a   1.000
_cell.length_b   1.000
_cell.length_c   1.000
_cell.angle_alpha   90.00
_cell.angle_beta   90.00
_cell.angle_gamma   90.00
#
_symmetry.space_group_name_H-M   'P 1'
#
loop_
_entity.id
_entity.type
_entity.pdbx_description
1 polymer ?
#
loop_
_entity_poly.entity_id
_entity_poly.type
_entity_poly.pdbx_seq_one_letter_code
_entity_poly.pdbx_strand_id
1 'polypeptide(L)'
;MIKARYPEVDVIGGNIATPEAALALRDAGVDAVKVGIGPGSICTTRIVTGVGVPQISAIAAVSEALADSGVPVIADGGIRFSGDLAKALAAGADAVMMGSMFAGTEEAPGEVELYQGRTYKSYRGMGSIGAMSQSQGSSDRYFQDSSVGARSWSQRVLRAGCPTKVLCRPSFIS
;
A
#
# COMPACT_ATOMS: atom_id res chain seq x y z
N MET A 1 -0.15 -23.82 0.68
CA MET A 1 0.57 -22.52 0.72
C MET A 1 1.43 -22.38 -0.53
N ILE A 2 1.64 -21.16 -1.05
CA ILE A 2 2.40 -20.92 -2.29
C ILE A 2 3.81 -21.54 -2.21
N LYS A 3 4.53 -21.31 -1.11
CA LYS A 3 5.88 -21.85 -0.86
C LYS A 3 5.95 -23.38 -0.85
N ALA A 4 4.86 -24.08 -0.51
CA ALA A 4 4.83 -25.55 -0.56
C ALA A 4 4.80 -26.09 -2.01
N ARG A 5 4.24 -25.32 -2.94
CA ARG A 5 4.15 -25.69 -4.36
C ARG A 5 5.30 -25.11 -5.19
N TYR A 6 5.84 -23.97 -4.77
CA TYR A 6 6.89 -23.22 -5.45
C TYR A 6 7.94 -22.75 -4.41
N PRO A 7 8.81 -23.65 -3.93
CA PRO A 7 9.74 -23.34 -2.84
C PRO A 7 10.81 -22.30 -3.24
N GLU A 8 11.23 -22.31 -4.50
CA GLU A 8 12.26 -21.43 -5.06
C GLU A 8 11.76 -20.01 -5.39
N VAL A 9 10.46 -19.74 -5.27
CA VAL A 9 9.89 -18.43 -5.59
C VAL A 9 9.88 -17.56 -4.33
N ASP A 10 10.42 -16.35 -4.46
CA ASP A 10 10.36 -15.32 -3.42
C ASP A 10 8.93 -14.79 -3.26
N VAL A 11 8.44 -14.77 -2.03
CA VAL A 11 7.10 -14.32 -1.67
C VAL A 11 7.17 -13.19 -0.65
N ILE A 12 6.63 -12.04 -1.03
CA ILE A 12 6.48 -10.88 -0.13
C ILE A 12 5.06 -10.91 0.48
N GLY A 13 4.97 -11.07 1.79
CA GLY A 13 3.69 -11.08 2.52
C GLY A 13 3.30 -9.70 3.07
N GLY A 14 2.02 -9.32 2.97
CA GLY A 14 1.52 -8.08 3.56
C GLY A 14 0.16 -7.61 3.01
N ASN A 15 -0.35 -6.45 3.42
CA ASN A 15 0.27 -5.50 4.36
C ASN A 15 -0.03 -5.85 5.82
N ILE A 16 0.95 -5.61 6.69
CA ILE A 16 0.81 -5.75 8.15
C ILE A 16 1.20 -4.45 8.85
N ALA A 17 0.91 -4.33 10.14
CA ALA A 17 1.32 -3.17 10.94
C ALA A 17 1.65 -3.51 12.41
N THR A 18 1.72 -4.80 12.78
CA THR A 18 2.00 -5.24 14.15
C THR A 18 3.02 -6.38 14.19
N PRO A 19 3.77 -6.52 15.31
CA PRO A 19 4.72 -7.62 15.54
C PRO A 19 4.11 -9.01 15.33
N GLU A 20 2.92 -9.25 15.85
CA GLU A 20 2.28 -10.56 15.86
C GLU A 20 1.96 -11.01 14.43
N ALA A 21 1.51 -10.08 13.60
CA ALA A 21 1.26 -10.35 12.19
C ALA A 21 2.55 -10.61 11.40
N ALA A 22 3.66 -9.97 11.79
CA ALA A 22 4.97 -10.20 11.19
C ALA A 22 5.49 -11.61 11.48
N LEU A 23 5.42 -12.02 12.75
CA LEU A 23 5.80 -13.37 13.19
C LEU A 23 4.92 -14.43 12.49
N ALA A 24 3.61 -14.19 12.39
CA ALA A 24 2.71 -15.10 11.68
C ALA A 24 3.06 -15.26 10.19
N LEU A 25 3.44 -14.18 9.50
CA LEU A 25 3.87 -14.26 8.10
C LEU A 25 5.23 -14.95 7.96
N ARG A 26 6.19 -14.66 8.84
CA ARG A 26 7.48 -15.36 8.89
C ARG A 26 7.27 -16.87 9.05
N ASP A 27 6.42 -17.28 9.99
CA ASP A 27 6.14 -18.69 10.26
C ASP A 27 5.40 -19.37 9.10
N ALA A 28 4.67 -18.59 8.28
CA ALA A 28 4.09 -19.05 7.02
C ALA A 28 5.11 -19.18 5.87
N GLY A 29 6.37 -18.75 6.09
CA GLY A 29 7.49 -18.93 5.18
C GLY A 29 7.67 -17.83 4.12
N VAL A 30 7.23 -16.60 4.40
CA VAL A 30 7.48 -15.47 3.49
C VAL A 30 8.96 -15.08 3.49
N ASP A 31 9.44 -14.63 2.34
CA ASP A 31 10.84 -14.20 2.15
C ASP A 31 11.04 -12.70 2.45
N ALA A 32 9.94 -11.93 2.53
CA ALA A 32 9.94 -10.56 3.04
C ALA A 32 8.54 -10.18 3.57
N VAL A 33 8.47 -9.18 4.44
CA VAL A 33 7.20 -8.59 4.88
C VAL A 33 7.01 -7.16 4.38
N LYS A 34 5.77 -6.80 4.08
CA LYS A 34 5.37 -5.45 3.65
C LYS A 34 4.53 -4.76 4.72
N VAL A 35 5.00 -3.62 5.21
CA VAL A 35 4.46 -2.92 6.38
C VAL A 35 3.76 -1.63 5.97
N GLY A 36 2.51 -1.49 6.39
CA GLY A 36 1.77 -0.24 6.29
C GLY A 36 0.27 -0.45 6.15
N ILE A 37 -0.50 -0.01 7.16
CA ILE A 37 -1.96 0.03 7.12
C ILE A 37 -2.46 1.48 7.24
N GLY A 38 -3.01 1.97 6.13
CA GLY A 38 -3.52 3.33 5.99
C GLY A 38 -2.53 4.50 5.80
N PRO A 39 -1.20 4.33 5.58
CA PRO A 39 -0.29 5.47 5.44
C PRO A 39 -0.28 6.09 4.02
N GLY A 40 -0.80 5.37 3.02
CA GLY A 40 -0.71 5.79 1.62
C GLY A 40 -1.40 7.14 1.36
N SER A 41 -0.82 7.95 0.46
CA SER A 41 -1.27 9.32 0.14
C SER A 41 -2.72 9.43 -0.35
N ILE A 42 -3.27 8.34 -0.86
CA ILE A 42 -4.65 8.23 -1.37
C ILE A 42 -5.46 7.18 -0.62
N CYS A 43 -4.92 6.63 0.45
CA CYS A 43 -5.58 5.61 1.25
C CYS A 43 -6.55 6.26 2.23
N THR A 44 -7.80 5.82 2.22
CA THR A 44 -8.84 6.31 3.14
C THR A 44 -9.17 5.32 4.25
N THR A 45 -8.45 4.20 4.35
CA THR A 45 -8.72 3.14 5.34
C THR A 45 -8.84 3.68 6.76
N ARG A 46 -7.93 4.54 7.21
CA ARG A 46 -8.00 5.11 8.58
C ARG A 46 -9.26 5.94 8.80
N ILE A 47 -9.64 6.75 7.81
CA ILE A 47 -10.82 7.63 7.90
C ILE A 47 -12.11 6.81 7.88
N VAL A 48 -12.18 5.80 7.01
CA VAL A 48 -13.41 5.05 6.76
C VAL A 48 -13.63 3.93 7.78
N THR A 49 -12.56 3.27 8.22
CA THR A 49 -12.64 2.08 9.10
C THR A 49 -12.19 2.36 10.54
N GLY A 50 -11.48 3.46 10.78
CA GLY A 50 -10.80 3.72 12.06
C GLY A 50 -9.53 2.89 12.27
N VAL A 51 -9.17 2.00 11.33
CA VAL A 51 -8.03 1.08 11.47
C VAL A 51 -6.77 1.66 10.83
N GLY A 52 -5.68 1.63 11.59
CA GLY A 52 -4.32 1.87 11.11
C GLY A 52 -3.34 2.19 12.24
N VAL A 53 -2.05 2.14 11.92
CA VAL A 53 -0.95 2.42 12.85
C VAL A 53 -0.02 3.47 12.22
N PRO A 54 0.44 4.51 12.93
CA PRO A 54 1.42 5.46 12.42
C PRO A 54 2.65 4.75 11.82
N GLN A 55 3.09 5.17 10.63
CA GLN A 55 3.96 4.35 9.78
C GLN A 55 5.33 4.06 10.42
N ILE A 56 5.97 5.05 11.03
CA ILE A 56 7.27 4.86 11.69
C ILE A 56 7.14 3.91 12.88
N SER A 57 6.07 4.02 13.68
CA SER A 57 5.82 3.10 14.79
C SER A 57 5.58 1.66 14.30
N ALA A 58 4.85 1.49 13.20
CA ALA A 58 4.60 0.18 12.60
C ALA A 58 5.90 -0.46 12.08
N ILE A 59 6.75 0.31 11.39
CA ILE A 59 8.04 -0.18 10.87
C ILE A 59 8.94 -0.60 12.04
N ALA A 60 9.12 0.28 13.04
CA ALA A 60 10.00 0.01 14.17
C ALA A 60 9.57 -1.24 14.96
N ALA A 61 8.28 -1.36 15.27
CA ALA A 61 7.77 -2.52 16.02
C ALA A 61 7.89 -3.83 15.22
N VAL A 62 7.63 -3.81 13.91
CA VAL A 62 7.77 -5.00 13.06
C VAL A 62 9.24 -5.39 12.87
N SER A 63 10.11 -4.41 12.65
CA SER A 63 11.55 -4.63 12.49
C SER A 63 12.17 -5.22 13.75
N GLU A 64 11.84 -4.69 14.93
CA GLU A 64 12.28 -5.23 16.21
C GLU A 64 11.85 -6.69 16.40
N ALA A 65 10.60 -7.02 16.04
CA ALA A 65 10.09 -8.38 16.15
C ALA A 65 10.76 -9.38 15.17
N LEU A 66 11.34 -8.89 14.08
CA LEU A 66 11.98 -9.69 13.04
C LEU A 66 13.52 -9.63 13.05
N ALA A 67 14.14 -8.91 14.00
CA ALA A 67 15.57 -8.61 14.01
C ALA A 67 16.48 -9.85 13.79
N ASP A 68 16.15 -10.97 14.42
CA ASP A 68 16.96 -12.21 14.33
C ASP A 68 16.43 -13.22 13.30
N SER A 69 15.40 -12.87 12.54
CA SER A 69 14.75 -13.78 11.60
C SER A 69 15.40 -13.83 10.21
N GLY A 70 16.17 -12.80 9.86
CA GLY A 70 16.69 -12.61 8.50
C GLY A 70 15.62 -12.24 7.46
N VAL A 71 14.36 -12.06 7.86
CA VAL A 71 13.27 -11.64 6.95
C VAL A 71 13.24 -10.13 6.81
N PRO A 72 13.51 -9.57 5.61
CA PRO A 72 13.53 -8.12 5.40
C PRO A 72 12.15 -7.47 5.48
N VAL A 73 12.16 -6.19 5.86
CA VAL A 73 10.99 -5.33 6.06
C VAL A 73 10.91 -4.27 4.97
N ILE A 74 9.77 -4.24 4.26
CA ILE A 74 9.47 -3.24 3.23
C ILE A 74 8.46 -2.23 3.76
N ALA A 75 8.84 -0.97 3.91
CA ALA A 75 7.92 0.12 4.27
C ALA A 75 7.05 0.52 3.07
N ASP A 76 5.74 0.39 3.16
CA ASP A 76 4.81 0.68 2.05
C ASP A 76 3.86 1.85 2.38
N GLY A 77 4.09 2.96 1.68
CA GLY A 77 3.25 4.16 1.74
C GLY A 77 3.66 5.17 2.82
N GLY A 78 3.12 6.38 2.70
CA GLY A 78 3.39 7.50 3.62
C GLY A 78 4.62 8.34 3.31
N ILE A 79 5.39 7.98 2.28
CA ILE A 79 6.57 8.74 1.84
C ILE A 79 6.16 9.91 0.95
N ARG A 80 6.58 11.12 1.33
CA ARG A 80 6.32 12.35 0.55
C ARG A 80 7.61 13.01 0.09
N PHE A 81 8.66 12.93 0.90
CA PHE A 81 9.96 13.53 0.63
C PHE A 81 11.10 12.56 0.93
N SER A 82 12.29 12.82 0.42
CA SER A 82 13.49 12.00 0.66
C SER A 82 13.82 11.84 2.15
N GLY A 83 13.52 12.84 2.97
CA GLY A 83 13.67 12.73 4.43
C GLY A 83 12.76 11.67 5.08
N ASP A 84 11.60 11.37 4.48
CA ASP A 84 10.72 10.30 4.97
C ASP A 84 11.30 8.92 4.62
N LEU A 85 11.98 8.78 3.47
CA LEU A 85 12.73 7.58 3.11
C LEU A 85 13.84 7.31 4.14
N ALA A 86 14.65 8.33 4.45
CA ALA A 86 15.72 8.21 5.42
C ALA A 86 15.20 7.79 6.80
N LYS A 87 14.06 8.34 7.24
CA LYS A 87 13.41 7.95 8.50
C LYS A 87 12.87 6.52 8.48
N ALA A 88 12.30 6.07 7.36
CA ALA A 88 11.81 4.70 7.24
C ALA A 88 12.95 3.68 7.33
N LEU A 89 14.07 3.94 6.66
CA LEU A 89 15.28 3.11 6.75
C LEU A 89 15.87 3.13 8.18
N ALA A 90 15.98 4.32 8.78
CA ALA A 90 16.46 4.46 10.16
C ALA A 90 15.54 3.79 11.19
N ALA A 91 14.25 3.63 10.89
CA ALA A 91 13.29 2.91 11.72
C ALA A 91 13.37 1.39 11.57
N GLY A 92 14.23 0.87 10.69
CA GLY A 92 14.47 -0.57 10.53
C GLY A 92 13.83 -1.21 9.29
N ALA A 93 13.42 -0.42 8.29
CA ALA A 93 13.06 -0.97 6.98
C ALA A 93 14.32 -1.21 6.13
N ASP A 94 14.34 -2.30 5.37
CA ASP A 94 15.40 -2.61 4.41
C ASP A 94 15.15 -1.98 3.03
N ALA A 95 13.87 -1.80 2.70
CA ALA A 95 13.43 -1.16 1.46
C ALA A 95 12.15 -0.36 1.66
N VAL A 96 11.84 0.51 0.69
CA VAL A 96 10.67 1.39 0.74
C VAL A 96 9.90 1.33 -0.57
N MET A 97 8.61 0.98 -0.50
CA MET A 97 7.68 0.98 -1.62
C MET A 97 6.96 2.33 -1.69
N MET A 98 7.03 2.98 -2.86
CA MET A 98 6.49 4.31 -3.11
C MET A 98 5.56 4.30 -4.32
N GLY A 99 4.35 4.83 -4.14
CA GLY A 99 3.38 4.97 -5.24
C GLY A 99 3.35 6.38 -5.82
N SER A 100 2.90 7.36 -5.03
CA SER A 100 2.67 8.73 -5.52
C SER A 100 3.93 9.46 -6.02
N MET A 101 5.12 9.08 -5.56
CA MET A 101 6.37 9.67 -6.06
C MET A 101 6.68 9.26 -7.49
N PHE A 102 6.28 8.04 -7.89
CA PHE A 102 6.49 7.53 -9.25
C PHE A 102 5.28 7.77 -10.16
N ALA A 103 4.09 7.98 -9.61
CA ALA A 103 2.86 8.05 -10.39
C ALA A 103 2.80 9.19 -11.44
N GLY A 104 3.67 10.20 -11.31
CA GLY A 104 3.77 11.30 -12.28
C GLY A 104 4.84 11.11 -13.35
N THR A 105 5.74 10.13 -13.24
CA THR A 105 6.90 10.02 -14.14
C THR A 105 6.50 9.64 -15.56
N GLU A 106 7.41 9.80 -16.52
CA GLU A 106 7.16 9.48 -17.93
C GLU A 106 6.79 8.00 -18.13
N GLU A 107 7.44 7.11 -17.40
CA GLU A 107 7.28 5.65 -17.46
C GLU A 107 6.00 5.16 -16.78
N ALA A 108 5.43 5.96 -15.87
CA ALA A 108 4.21 5.59 -15.18
C ALA A 108 3.03 5.44 -16.16
N PRO A 109 2.21 4.39 -16.05
CA PRO A 109 1.12 4.15 -16.99
C PRO A 109 0.06 5.25 -16.94
N GLY A 110 -0.58 5.50 -18.08
CA GLY A 110 -1.65 6.49 -18.24
C GLY A 110 -1.20 7.75 -18.98
N GLU A 111 -2.18 8.45 -19.52
CA GLU A 111 -1.97 9.63 -20.35
C GLU A 111 -1.71 10.90 -19.52
N VAL A 112 -0.98 11.84 -20.12
CA VAL A 112 -0.77 13.16 -19.55
C VAL A 112 -2.01 14.03 -19.78
N GLU A 113 -2.61 14.52 -18.70
CA GLU A 113 -3.77 15.41 -18.69
C GLU A 113 -3.32 16.86 -18.48
N LEU A 114 -3.80 17.78 -19.32
CA LEU A 114 -3.61 19.22 -19.12
C LEU A 114 -4.73 19.76 -18.22
N TYR A 115 -4.37 20.28 -17.05
CA TYR A 115 -5.31 20.87 -16.11
C TYR A 115 -4.78 22.22 -15.61
N GLN A 116 -5.57 23.29 -15.81
CA GLN A 116 -5.20 24.67 -15.45
C GLN A 116 -3.80 25.07 -15.96
N GLY A 117 -3.49 24.72 -17.22
CA GLY A 117 -2.21 25.06 -17.85
C GLY A 117 -0.99 24.29 -17.32
N ARG A 118 -1.21 23.21 -16.55
CA ARG A 118 -0.15 22.33 -16.04
C ARG A 118 -0.44 20.89 -16.46
N THR A 119 0.62 20.11 -16.66
CA THR A 119 0.55 18.69 -17.00
C THR A 119 0.48 17.83 -15.74
N TYR A 120 -0.32 16.77 -15.79
CA TYR A 120 -0.50 15.82 -14.70
C TYR A 120 -0.74 14.41 -15.25
N LYS A 121 -0.45 13.38 -14.48
CA LYS A 121 -0.92 12.00 -14.71
C LYS A 121 -1.90 11.59 -13.63
N SER A 122 -2.83 10.70 -13.99
CA SER A 122 -3.81 10.18 -13.05
C SER A 122 -3.23 9.12 -12.13
N TYR A 123 -3.36 9.31 -10.82
CA TYR A 123 -2.99 8.33 -9.81
C TYR A 123 -4.23 7.90 -9.02
N ARG A 124 -4.47 6.58 -8.92
CA ARG A 124 -5.66 6.03 -8.25
C ARG A 124 -5.31 4.98 -7.20
N GLY A 125 -6.12 4.97 -6.13
CA GLY A 125 -5.93 4.06 -5.01
C GLY A 125 -6.52 2.71 -5.35
N MET A 126 -5.88 1.63 -4.89
CA MET A 126 -6.45 0.29 -5.06
C MET A 126 -7.82 0.18 -4.35
N GLY A 127 -8.08 0.94 -3.28
CA GLY A 127 -9.40 0.99 -2.62
C GLY A 127 -10.45 1.84 -3.33
N SER A 128 -10.16 2.29 -4.56
CA SER A 128 -11.03 3.18 -5.30
C SER A 128 -12.10 2.49 -6.10
N ILE A 129 -13.26 3.14 -6.27
CA ILE A 129 -14.35 2.60 -7.11
C ILE A 129 -13.82 2.27 -8.51
N GLY A 130 -13.05 3.17 -9.12
CA GLY A 130 -12.51 2.98 -10.47
C GLY A 130 -11.40 1.91 -10.59
N ALA A 131 -10.74 1.53 -9.50
CA ALA A 131 -9.80 0.40 -9.48
C ALA A 131 -10.50 -0.91 -9.17
N MET A 132 -11.52 -0.89 -8.31
CA MET A 132 -12.27 -2.08 -7.90
C MET A 132 -13.28 -2.52 -8.96
N SER A 133 -13.77 -1.61 -9.81
CA SER A 133 -14.74 -1.90 -10.88
C SER A 133 -14.14 -2.50 -12.15
N GLN A 134 -12.82 -2.71 -12.22
CA GLN A 134 -12.16 -3.29 -13.39
C GLN A 134 -12.33 -4.82 -13.41
N SER A 135 -12.29 -5.44 -14.59
CA SER A 135 -12.45 -6.90 -14.73
C SER A 135 -11.35 -7.71 -14.04
N GLN A 136 -10.16 -7.13 -13.89
CA GLN A 136 -9.07 -7.59 -13.00
C GLN A 136 -8.90 -6.61 -11.84
N GLY A 137 -10.03 -6.26 -11.21
CA GLY A 137 -10.10 -5.18 -10.22
C GLY A 137 -9.51 -5.55 -8.87
N SER A 138 -9.24 -4.53 -8.06
CA SER A 138 -8.67 -4.67 -6.72
C SER A 138 -9.70 -5.04 -5.64
N SER A 139 -10.91 -5.46 -6.00
CA SER A 139 -12.03 -5.73 -5.07
C SER A 139 -11.72 -6.84 -4.05
N ASP A 140 -11.04 -7.91 -4.46
CA ASP A 140 -10.62 -9.02 -3.59
C ASP A 140 -9.73 -8.54 -2.43
N ARG A 141 -8.85 -7.55 -2.69
CA ARG A 141 -7.98 -6.95 -1.66
C ARG A 141 -8.74 -6.29 -0.51
N TYR A 142 -10.01 -5.96 -0.72
CA TYR A 142 -10.87 -5.30 0.25
C TYR A 142 -12.08 -6.18 0.63
N PHE A 143 -12.02 -7.48 0.31
CA PHE A 143 -13.08 -8.45 0.61
C PHE A 143 -14.45 -8.05 0.01
N GLN A 144 -14.46 -7.47 -1.19
CA GLN A 144 -15.65 -6.99 -1.89
C GLN A 144 -16.17 -7.97 -2.96
N ASP A 145 -16.03 -9.28 -2.76
CA ASP A 145 -16.55 -10.25 -3.74
C ASP A 145 -18.09 -10.25 -3.79
N SER A 146 -18.61 -10.35 -5.01
CA SER A 146 -20.00 -10.09 -5.40
C SER A 146 -21.04 -11.11 -4.90
N SER A 147 -20.62 -12.09 -4.08
CA SER A 147 -21.45 -13.21 -3.62
C SER A 147 -21.98 -13.09 -2.19
N VAL A 148 -21.64 -12.02 -1.45
CA VAL A 148 -22.14 -11.84 -0.07
C VAL A 148 -23.19 -10.73 -0.03
N GLY A 149 -24.42 -11.14 0.32
CA GLY A 149 -25.62 -10.31 0.40
C GLY A 149 -25.38 -8.93 1.01
N ALA A 150 -25.81 -7.92 0.27
CA ALA A 150 -25.71 -6.51 0.59
C ALA A 150 -26.43 -6.18 1.91
N ARG A 151 -25.73 -6.27 3.05
CA ARG A 151 -26.15 -5.68 4.33
C ARG A 151 -25.05 -5.64 5.41
N SER A 152 -23.81 -5.30 5.07
CA SER A 152 -22.81 -4.95 6.10
C SER A 152 -21.70 -4.07 5.54
N TRP A 153 -21.44 -2.92 6.18
CA TRP A 153 -20.33 -1.96 5.93
C TRP A 153 -20.22 -1.31 4.53
N SER A 154 -20.78 -1.96 3.52
CA SER A 154 -20.70 -1.68 2.07
C SER A 154 -21.17 -0.28 1.69
N GLN A 155 -22.20 0.25 2.35
CA GLN A 155 -22.72 1.58 2.03
C GLN A 155 -21.88 2.73 2.61
N ARG A 156 -21.06 2.55 3.65
CA ARG A 156 -20.30 3.67 4.24
C ARG A 156 -19.05 4.02 3.43
N VAL A 157 -18.32 3.03 2.93
CA VAL A 157 -17.15 3.25 2.05
C VAL A 157 -17.60 3.85 0.71
N LEU A 158 -18.73 3.37 0.16
CA LEU A 158 -19.29 3.86 -1.10
C LEU A 158 -19.95 5.26 -0.97
N ARG A 159 -20.64 5.56 0.15
CA ARG A 159 -21.29 6.87 0.38
C ARG A 159 -20.34 7.98 0.81
N ALA A 160 -19.13 7.65 1.28
CA ALA A 160 -18.14 8.65 1.67
C ALA A 160 -17.54 9.44 0.49
N GLY A 161 -17.96 9.17 -0.75
CA GLY A 161 -17.57 9.96 -1.91
C GLY A 161 -16.06 10.00 -2.09
N CYS A 162 -15.40 8.84 -2.05
CA CYS A 162 -13.94 8.73 -2.13
C CYS A 162 -13.44 9.37 -3.45
N PRO A 163 -12.81 10.56 -3.43
CA PRO A 163 -12.23 11.17 -4.62
C PRO A 163 -10.88 10.50 -4.82
N THR A 164 -10.89 9.41 -5.55
CA THR A 164 -9.77 8.46 -5.57
C THR A 164 -8.81 8.65 -6.72
N LYS A 165 -9.01 9.70 -7.52
CA LYS A 165 -8.12 10.08 -8.62
C LYS A 165 -7.43 11.37 -8.19
N VAL A 166 -6.13 11.29 -7.96
CA VAL A 166 -5.29 12.46 -7.73
C VAL A 166 -4.49 12.72 -9.00
N LEU A 167 -4.30 13.99 -9.32
CA LEU A 167 -3.44 14.42 -10.41
C LEU A 167 -2.01 14.57 -9.87
N CYS A 168 -1.13 13.66 -10.27
CA CYS A 168 0.29 13.71 -9.95
C CYS A 168 1.03 14.52 -11.01
N ARG A 169 1.82 15.51 -10.59
CA ARG A 169 2.66 16.25 -11.54
C ARG A 169 3.77 15.36 -12.09
N PRO A 170 4.19 15.56 -13.33
CA PRO A 170 5.46 15.06 -13.81
C PRO A 170 6.57 15.53 -12.88
N SER A 171 7.15 14.59 -12.15
CA SER A 171 8.35 14.82 -11.37
C SER A 171 9.48 15.00 -12.37
N PHE A 172 9.96 16.23 -12.58
CA PHE A 172 11.33 16.41 -13.04
C PHE A 172 12.20 15.91 -11.89
N ILE A 173 12.72 14.69 -12.01
CA ILE A 173 13.87 14.27 -11.21
C ILE A 173 15.03 15.10 -11.77
N SER A 174 15.25 16.27 -11.18
CA SER A 174 16.40 17.16 -11.44
C SER A 174 17.14 17.38 -10.13
#